data_AF-A0A645EIS9-F1
#
_entry.id   AF-A0A645EIS9-F1
#
_cell.length_a   1.000
_cell.length_b   1.000
_cell.length_c   1.000
_cell.angle_alpha   90.00
_cell.angle_beta   90.00
_cell.angle_gamma   90.00
#
_symmetry.space_group_name_H-M   'P 1'
#
loop_
_entity.id
_entity.type
_entity.pdbx_description
1 polymer ?
#
loop_
_entity_poly.entity_id
_entity_poly.type
_entity_poly.pdbx_seq_one_letter_code
_entity_poly.pdbx_strand_id
1 'polypeptide(L)'
;MENLRLLREIALRKAADRIGYDNQAERRTAEKMVSTRFLVCIGPSPSSARCIRWAARAAEAFHAQWSALYVETPDSEYFTKEQQSVLRTNMDLAAKLGAEIVTISGTDVVISTAEYARLSGITNIVVGKSRRHSLLQKLFQEDFEDRLIGLLPSIEVHIVPDLPTRHAHSVRSRRRQWERLRITPADTLKALAILLVATLLSILLRKLNLGDQNIIMVYILSVLVISRATQGYLYGVVSSVLSVLLFNFLFVEPLYTFTALQPGYTVTFLIMLFVALITSALTIRIKTEARLAVQKERRTEV
;
A
#
# COMPACT_ATOMS: atom_id res chain seq x y z
N MET A 1 -44.21 -25.74 55.87
CA MET A 1 -44.99 -24.74 55.11
C MET A 1 -44.14 -23.54 54.68
N GLU A 2 -43.25 -23.00 55.52
CA GLU A 2 -42.38 -21.85 55.19
C GLU A 2 -41.43 -22.05 54.00
N ASN A 3 -40.80 -23.22 53.87
CA ASN A 3 -39.85 -23.48 52.78
C ASN A 3 -40.47 -23.40 51.38
N LEU A 4 -41.76 -23.75 51.22
CA LEU A 4 -42.47 -23.65 49.93
C LEU A 4 -42.86 -22.22 49.59
N ARG A 5 -43.13 -21.37 50.58
CA ARG A 5 -43.35 -19.93 50.36
C ARG A 5 -42.06 -19.24 49.91
N LEU A 6 -40.94 -19.54 50.58
CA LEU A 6 -39.63 -18.98 50.25
C LEU A 6 -39.18 -19.38 48.83
N LEU A 7 -39.34 -20.66 48.46
CA LEU A 7 -39.03 -21.15 47.12
C LEU A 7 -39.90 -20.49 46.04
N ARG A 8 -41.19 -20.29 46.32
CA ARG A 8 -42.11 -19.64 45.38
C ARG A 8 -41.78 -18.15 45.22
N GLU A 9 -41.36 -17.48 46.28
CA GLU A 9 -40.90 -16.09 46.23
C GLU A 9 -39.61 -15.94 45.42
N ILE A 10 -38.62 -16.81 45.64
CA ILE A 10 -37.36 -16.81 44.88
C ILE A 10 -37.62 -17.14 43.41
N ALA A 11 -38.49 -18.10 43.10
CA ALA A 11 -38.85 -18.46 41.73
C ALA A 11 -39.52 -17.29 40.99
N LEU A 12 -40.45 -16.58 41.66
CA LEU A 12 -41.11 -15.41 41.08
C LEU A 12 -40.14 -14.25 40.88
N ARG A 13 -39.23 -14.02 41.83
CA ARG A 13 -38.19 -12.99 41.70
C ARG A 13 -37.24 -13.30 40.54
N LYS A 14 -36.82 -14.56 40.39
CA LYS A 14 -35.96 -15.01 39.28
C LYS A 14 -36.66 -14.89 37.92
N ALA A 15 -37.97 -15.20 37.86
CA ALA A 15 -38.77 -15.04 36.66
C ALA A 15 -38.95 -13.55 36.29
N ALA A 16 -39.23 -12.69 37.27
CA ALA A 16 -39.33 -11.25 37.08
C ALA A 16 -37.99 -10.63 36.62
N ASP A 17 -36.88 -11.03 37.23
CA ASP A 17 -35.54 -10.60 36.84
C ASP A 17 -35.21 -11.04 35.40
N ARG A 18 -35.62 -12.24 34.99
CA ARG A 18 -35.40 -12.73 33.62
C ARG A 18 -36.23 -11.96 32.59
N ILE A 19 -37.50 -11.68 32.89
CA ILE A 19 -38.37 -10.87 32.02
C ILE A 19 -37.85 -9.42 31.92
N GLY A 20 -37.37 -8.86 33.03
CA GLY A 20 -36.75 -7.54 33.05
C GLY A 20 -35.47 -7.48 32.21
N TYR A 21 -34.63 -8.51 32.31
CA TYR A 21 -33.42 -8.65 31.51
C TYR A 21 -33.73 -8.81 30.01
N ASP A 22 -34.67 -9.69 29.64
CA ASP A 22 -35.04 -9.93 28.25
C ASP A 22 -35.67 -8.65 27.63
N ASN A 23 -36.56 -7.95 28.34
CA ASN A 23 -37.13 -6.68 27.88
C ASN A 23 -36.08 -5.55 27.74
N GLN A 24 -35.14 -5.45 28.67
CA GLN A 24 -34.04 -4.48 28.56
C GLN A 24 -33.08 -4.83 27.43
N ALA A 25 -32.80 -6.12 27.21
CA ALA A 25 -31.97 -6.60 26.11
C ALA A 25 -32.64 -6.33 24.75
N GLU A 26 -33.94 -6.57 24.63
CA GLU A 26 -34.72 -6.25 23.41
C GLU A 26 -34.71 -4.75 23.12
N ARG A 27 -34.96 -3.89 24.13
CA ARG A 27 -34.91 -2.43 23.95
C ARG A 27 -33.52 -1.94 23.55
N ARG A 28 -32.46 -2.43 24.20
CA ARG A 28 -31.07 -2.10 23.84
C ARG A 28 -30.71 -2.57 22.43
N THR A 29 -31.21 -3.73 22.02
CA THR A 29 -30.99 -4.27 20.67
C THR A 29 -31.71 -3.44 19.62
N ALA A 30 -32.94 -2.99 19.91
CA ALA A 30 -33.70 -2.10 19.04
C ALA A 30 -33.03 -0.72 18.89
N GLU A 31 -32.55 -0.12 19.99
CA GLU A 31 -31.79 1.15 19.95
C GLU A 31 -30.46 1.00 19.20
N LYS A 32 -29.76 -0.14 19.38
CA LYS A 32 -28.54 -0.46 18.65
C LYS A 32 -28.83 -0.66 17.15
N MET A 33 -29.94 -1.31 16.79
CA MET A 33 -30.37 -1.49 15.39
C MET A 33 -30.61 -0.16 14.68
N VAL A 34 -31.28 0.80 15.32
CA VAL A 34 -31.61 2.11 14.71
C VAL A 34 -30.36 2.96 14.41
N SER A 35 -29.29 2.79 15.18
CA SER A 35 -28.03 3.55 15.02
C SER A 35 -26.94 2.78 14.26
N THR A 36 -27.21 1.55 13.84
CA THR A 36 -26.21 0.71 13.19
C THR A 36 -25.97 1.17 11.75
N ARG A 37 -24.71 1.42 11.41
CA ARG A 37 -24.27 1.71 10.03
C ARG A 37 -23.08 0.86 9.67
N PHE A 38 -23.17 0.16 8.54
CA PHE A 38 -22.11 -0.73 8.07
C PHE A 38 -21.23 -0.06 7.01
N LEU A 39 -19.94 -0.37 7.04
CA LEU A 39 -18.97 -0.02 6.01
C LEU A 39 -18.29 -1.29 5.53
N VAL A 40 -18.16 -1.48 4.23
CA VAL A 40 -17.30 -2.52 3.67
C VAL A 40 -16.17 -1.89 2.87
N CYS A 41 -14.93 -2.34 3.09
CA CYS A 41 -13.80 -1.92 2.27
C CYS A 41 -13.75 -2.77 0.99
N ILE A 42 -13.80 -2.13 -0.18
CA ILE A 42 -13.68 -2.79 -1.48
C ILE A 42 -12.25 -2.61 -2.00
N GLY A 43 -11.68 -3.69 -2.53
CA GLY A 43 -10.47 -3.64 -3.33
C GLY A 43 -10.45 -4.70 -4.43
N PRO A 44 -9.37 -4.80 -5.22
CA PRO A 44 -9.21 -5.81 -6.27
C PRO A 44 -8.96 -7.23 -5.73
N SER A 45 -9.19 -7.47 -4.44
CA SER A 45 -9.05 -8.78 -3.79
C SER A 45 -10.30 -9.66 -4.03
N PRO A 46 -10.14 -10.98 -4.22
CA PRO A 46 -11.25 -11.93 -4.23
C PRO A 46 -12.03 -11.96 -2.90
N SER A 47 -11.38 -11.64 -1.78
CA SER A 47 -12.03 -11.58 -0.47
C SER A 47 -13.09 -10.48 -0.39
N SER A 48 -12.96 -9.40 -1.18
CA SER A 48 -13.91 -8.28 -1.22
C SER A 48 -15.33 -8.75 -1.55
N ALA A 49 -15.51 -9.62 -2.54
CA ALA A 49 -16.84 -10.11 -2.95
C ALA A 49 -17.58 -10.84 -1.81
N ARG A 50 -16.84 -11.54 -0.94
CA ARG A 50 -17.41 -12.21 0.23
C ARG A 50 -17.73 -11.23 1.35
N CYS A 51 -16.88 -10.23 1.56
CA CYS A 51 -17.14 -9.15 2.50
C CYS A 51 -18.39 -8.37 2.11
N ILE A 52 -18.55 -8.06 0.82
CA ILE A 52 -19.73 -7.37 0.28
C ILE A 52 -21.00 -8.20 0.55
N ARG A 53 -21.00 -9.51 0.23
CA ARG A 53 -22.15 -10.38 0.51
C ARG A 53 -22.44 -10.56 2.00
N TRP A 54 -21.40 -10.56 2.84
CA TRP A 54 -21.57 -10.62 4.29
C TRP A 54 -22.18 -9.31 4.81
N ALA A 55 -21.63 -8.17 4.39
CA ALA A 55 -22.10 -6.84 4.76
C ALA A 55 -23.54 -6.61 4.31
N ALA A 56 -23.91 -7.01 3.08
CA ALA A 56 -25.28 -6.91 2.59
C ALA A 56 -26.26 -7.70 3.47
N ARG A 57 -25.94 -8.96 3.81
CA ARG A 57 -26.78 -9.79 4.68
C ARG A 57 -26.87 -9.24 6.10
N ALA A 58 -25.77 -8.71 6.63
CA ALA A 58 -25.77 -8.08 7.94
C ALA A 58 -26.64 -6.80 7.92
N ALA A 59 -26.42 -5.91 6.96
CA ALA A 59 -27.19 -4.69 6.81
C ALA A 59 -28.69 -4.97 6.64
N GLU A 60 -29.06 -5.99 5.86
CA GLU A 60 -30.44 -6.45 5.71
C GLU A 60 -31.03 -6.95 7.03
N ALA A 61 -30.30 -7.79 7.77
CA ALA A 61 -30.75 -8.33 9.05
C ALA A 61 -30.92 -7.26 10.15
N PHE A 62 -30.11 -6.21 10.12
CA PHE A 62 -30.17 -5.10 11.07
C PHE A 62 -31.05 -3.92 10.56
N HIS A 63 -31.62 -4.01 9.36
CA HIS A 63 -32.30 -2.91 8.66
C HIS A 63 -31.47 -1.62 8.64
N ALA A 64 -30.15 -1.76 8.49
CA ALA A 64 -29.16 -0.71 8.61
C ALA A 64 -28.73 -0.18 7.23
N GLN A 65 -28.38 1.10 7.16
CA GLN A 65 -27.70 1.65 5.99
C GLN A 65 -26.27 1.11 5.92
N TRP A 66 -25.79 0.88 4.70
CA TRP A 66 -24.42 0.43 4.49
C TRP A 66 -23.78 1.06 3.26
N SER A 67 -22.49 1.30 3.38
CA SER A 67 -21.68 1.91 2.33
C SER A 67 -20.49 1.02 1.99
N ALA A 68 -20.05 1.12 0.75
CA ALA A 68 -18.93 0.37 0.23
C ALA A 68 -17.84 1.34 -0.22
N LEU A 69 -16.73 1.34 0.51
CA LEU A 69 -15.66 2.31 0.37
C LEU A 69 -14.52 1.75 -0.47
N TYR A 70 -14.12 2.51 -1.48
CA TYR A 70 -12.90 2.31 -2.23
C TYR A 70 -11.95 3.49 -2.00
N VAL A 71 -10.70 3.20 -1.61
CA VAL A 71 -9.66 4.21 -1.43
C VAL A 71 -8.72 4.18 -2.63
N GLU A 72 -8.75 5.25 -3.42
CA GLU A 72 -7.79 5.49 -4.49
C GLU A 72 -6.45 5.90 -3.89
N THR A 73 -5.48 5.01 -4.01
CA THR A 73 -4.08 5.25 -3.63
C THR A 73 -3.22 5.48 -4.87
N PRO A 74 -2.04 6.12 -4.76
CA PRO A 74 -1.10 6.24 -5.88
C PRO A 74 -0.74 4.88 -6.50
N ASP A 75 -0.76 3.81 -5.70
CA ASP A 75 -0.50 2.45 -6.15
C ASP A 75 -1.65 1.85 -7.02
N SER A 76 -2.86 2.42 -6.94
CA SER A 76 -4.01 1.97 -7.73
C SER A 76 -3.89 2.30 -9.23
N GLU A 77 -3.04 3.26 -9.60
CA GLU A 77 -2.75 3.60 -11.00
C GLU A 77 -1.96 2.48 -11.72
N TYR A 78 -1.27 1.62 -10.96
CA TYR A 78 -0.53 0.47 -11.49
C TYR A 78 -1.37 -0.81 -11.54
N PHE A 79 -2.67 -0.74 -11.27
CA PHE A 79 -3.54 -1.90 -11.41
C PHE A 79 -3.59 -2.39 -12.84
N THR A 80 -3.42 -3.69 -13.04
CA THR A 80 -3.60 -4.26 -14.38
C THR A 80 -5.06 -4.24 -14.80
N LYS A 81 -5.31 -4.44 -16.10
CA LYS A 81 -6.67 -4.54 -16.64
C LYS A 81 -7.53 -5.58 -15.90
N GLU A 82 -6.94 -6.70 -15.49
CA GLU A 82 -7.64 -7.71 -14.68
C GLU A 82 -8.03 -7.19 -13.29
N GLN A 83 -7.15 -6.45 -12.61
CA GLN A 83 -7.47 -5.88 -11.29
C GLN A 83 -8.56 -4.81 -11.39
N GLN A 84 -8.49 -3.96 -12.40
CA GLN A 84 -9.53 -2.96 -12.66
C GLN A 84 -10.87 -3.62 -12.97
N SER A 85 -10.86 -4.71 -13.75
CA SER A 85 -12.07 -5.50 -14.04
C SER A 85 -12.67 -6.14 -12.78
N VAL A 86 -11.84 -6.75 -11.92
CA VAL A 86 -12.28 -7.32 -10.64
C VAL A 86 -12.83 -6.24 -9.70
N LEU A 87 -12.17 -5.09 -9.61
CA LEU A 87 -12.63 -3.96 -8.80
C LEU A 87 -14.00 -3.47 -9.28
N ARG A 88 -14.17 -3.23 -10.59
CA ARG A 88 -15.46 -2.85 -11.19
C ARG A 88 -16.54 -3.87 -10.89
N THR A 89 -16.24 -5.15 -11.08
CA THR A 89 -17.18 -6.25 -10.76
C THR A 89 -17.60 -6.23 -9.28
N ASN A 90 -16.68 -5.93 -8.37
CA ASN A 90 -16.97 -5.81 -6.93
C ASN A 90 -17.80 -4.55 -6.62
N MET A 91 -17.51 -3.41 -7.25
CA MET A 91 -18.32 -2.18 -7.09
C MET A 91 -19.74 -2.40 -7.63
N ASP A 92 -19.88 -3.03 -8.79
CA ASP A 92 -21.18 -3.39 -9.38
C ASP A 92 -21.94 -4.36 -8.46
N LEU A 93 -21.26 -5.34 -7.87
CA LEU A 93 -21.86 -6.27 -6.91
C LEU A 93 -22.37 -5.54 -5.66
N ALA A 94 -21.59 -4.60 -5.13
CA ALA A 94 -22.00 -3.82 -3.96
C ALA A 94 -23.21 -2.93 -4.30
N ALA A 95 -23.18 -2.24 -5.45
CA ALA A 95 -24.30 -1.41 -5.90
C ALA A 95 -25.59 -2.24 -6.11
N LYS A 96 -25.47 -3.43 -6.73
CA LYS A 96 -26.61 -4.36 -6.92
C LYS A 96 -27.21 -4.86 -5.61
N LEU A 97 -26.41 -4.95 -4.55
CA LEU A 97 -26.86 -5.35 -3.21
C LEU A 97 -27.36 -4.16 -2.38
N GLY A 98 -27.43 -2.96 -2.96
CA GLY A 98 -27.97 -1.77 -2.31
C GLY A 98 -26.97 -0.99 -1.46
N ALA A 99 -25.67 -1.16 -1.66
CA ALA A 99 -24.65 -0.34 -0.99
C ALA A 99 -24.56 1.06 -1.60
N GLU A 100 -24.33 2.07 -0.77
CA GLU A 100 -23.84 3.37 -1.23
C GLU A 100 -22.35 3.26 -1.59
N ILE A 101 -22.01 3.48 -2.86
CA ILE A 101 -20.62 3.42 -3.32
C ILE A 101 -19.91 4.74 -3.02
N VAL A 102 -18.84 4.68 -2.23
CA VAL A 102 -18.05 5.85 -1.87
C VAL A 102 -16.61 5.63 -2.30
N THR A 103 -16.08 6.61 -3.04
CA THR A 103 -14.68 6.61 -3.47
C THR A 103 -13.99 7.83 -2.88
N ILE A 104 -12.91 7.59 -2.14
CA ILE A 104 -12.06 8.65 -1.58
C ILE A 104 -10.63 8.51 -2.09
N SER A 105 -9.93 9.63 -2.26
CA SER A 105 -8.51 9.61 -2.60
C SER A 105 -7.69 9.76 -1.32
N GLY A 106 -6.66 8.90 -1.15
CA GLY A 106 -5.85 8.90 0.06
C GLY A 106 -4.48 8.28 -0.13
N THR A 107 -3.52 8.65 0.72
CA THR A 107 -2.15 8.10 0.64
C THR A 107 -2.04 6.74 1.32
N ASP A 108 -2.77 6.53 2.43
CA ASP A 108 -2.85 5.26 3.16
C ASP A 108 -4.32 4.81 3.25
N VAL A 109 -4.57 3.57 2.84
CA VAL A 109 -5.92 2.98 2.85
C VAL A 109 -6.50 2.90 4.25
N VAL A 110 -5.72 2.50 5.26
CA VAL A 110 -6.22 2.32 6.64
C VAL A 110 -6.61 3.67 7.24
N ILE A 111 -5.75 4.68 7.12
CA ILE A 111 -5.97 6.01 7.70
C ILE A 111 -7.20 6.66 7.05
N SER A 112 -7.26 6.63 5.72
CA SER A 112 -8.38 7.22 4.97
C SER A 112 -9.69 6.52 5.28
N THR A 113 -9.68 5.18 5.41
CA THR A 113 -10.86 4.42 5.86
C THR A 113 -11.27 4.80 7.28
N ALA A 114 -10.31 4.94 8.21
CA ALA A 114 -10.61 5.29 9.59
C ALA A 114 -11.18 6.71 9.73
N GLU A 115 -10.65 7.67 8.98
CA GLU A 115 -11.16 9.03 8.92
C GLU A 115 -12.58 9.07 8.37
N TYR A 116 -12.81 8.40 7.23
CA TYR A 116 -14.14 8.29 6.64
C TYR A 116 -15.14 7.63 7.61
N ALA A 117 -14.74 6.54 8.27
CA ALA A 117 -15.59 5.82 9.21
C ALA A 117 -16.04 6.70 10.39
N ARG A 118 -15.14 7.55 10.90
CA ARG A 118 -15.45 8.51 11.98
C ARG A 118 -16.39 9.61 11.50
N LEU A 119 -16.11 10.21 10.35
CA LEU A 119 -16.90 11.33 9.81
C LEU A 119 -18.33 10.90 9.43
N SER A 120 -18.48 9.69 8.89
CA SER A 120 -19.78 9.17 8.44
C SER A 120 -20.55 8.41 9.54
N GLY A 121 -20.03 8.35 10.77
CA GLY A 121 -20.68 7.69 11.90
C GLY A 121 -20.85 6.18 11.72
N ILE A 122 -19.88 5.51 11.11
CA ILE A 122 -19.89 4.06 10.94
C ILE A 122 -19.73 3.38 12.30
N THR A 123 -20.58 2.39 12.57
CA THR A 123 -20.51 1.61 13.82
C THR A 123 -19.92 0.22 13.60
N ASN A 124 -20.01 -0.32 12.37
CA ASN A 124 -19.51 -1.64 12.02
C ASN A 124 -18.72 -1.59 10.71
N ILE A 125 -17.49 -2.08 10.71
CA ILE A 125 -16.66 -2.18 9.51
C ILE A 125 -16.42 -3.65 9.16
N VAL A 126 -16.64 -4.02 7.91
CA VAL A 126 -16.41 -5.36 7.38
C VAL A 126 -15.16 -5.36 6.52
N VAL A 127 -14.19 -6.19 6.88
CA VAL A 127 -12.91 -6.32 6.20
C VAL A 127 -12.61 -7.78 5.90
N GLY A 128 -11.98 -8.04 4.75
CA GLY A 128 -11.48 -9.36 4.43
C GLY A 128 -10.13 -9.58 5.09
N LYS A 129 -9.86 -10.80 5.57
CA LYS A 129 -8.54 -11.14 6.10
C LYS A 129 -7.45 -10.86 5.05
N SER A 130 -6.45 -10.06 5.41
CA SER A 130 -5.33 -9.79 4.53
C SER A 130 -4.40 -11.01 4.49
N ARG A 131 -4.28 -11.67 3.33
CA ARG A 131 -3.32 -12.77 3.15
C ARG A 131 -1.90 -12.21 2.94
N ARG A 132 -1.22 -11.84 4.02
CA ARG A 132 0.22 -11.50 3.97
C ARG A 132 1.05 -12.69 4.46
N HIS A 133 1.78 -13.33 3.55
CA HIS A 133 2.30 -14.70 3.72
C HIS A 133 3.77 -14.79 4.16
N SER A 134 4.43 -13.66 4.44
CA SER A 134 5.84 -13.67 4.85
C SER A 134 5.97 -13.38 6.35
N LEU A 135 6.40 -14.39 7.11
CA LEU A 135 6.73 -14.29 8.54
C LEU A 135 7.73 -13.15 8.82
N LEU A 136 8.66 -12.90 7.89
CA LEU A 136 9.62 -11.80 7.98
C LEU A 136 8.95 -10.42 7.84
N GLN A 137 7.89 -10.31 7.04
CA GLN A 137 7.19 -9.03 6.85
C GLN A 137 6.17 -8.75 7.96
N LYS A 138 5.66 -9.77 8.66
CA LYS A 138 4.86 -9.58 9.88
C LYS A 138 5.62 -8.90 11.00
N LEU A 139 6.94 -9.06 11.04
CA LEU A 139 7.79 -8.39 12.02
C LEU A 139 8.01 -6.90 11.71
N PHE A 140 7.81 -6.49 10.45
CA PHE A 140 8.06 -5.12 9.98
C PHE A 140 6.79 -4.30 9.71
N GLN A 141 5.64 -4.94 9.46
CA GLN A 141 4.38 -4.25 9.15
C GLN A 141 3.18 -4.98 9.72
N GLU A 142 2.33 -4.23 10.42
CA GLU A 142 1.01 -4.68 10.89
C GLU A 142 0.06 -4.98 9.70
N ASP A 143 -0.84 -5.95 9.91
CA ASP A 143 -1.88 -6.29 8.94
C ASP A 143 -2.94 -5.17 8.88
N PHE A 144 -3.72 -5.11 7.79
CA PHE A 144 -4.69 -4.03 7.55
C PHE A 144 -5.74 -3.98 8.66
N GLU A 145 -6.24 -5.15 9.04
CA GLU A 145 -7.18 -5.38 10.13
C GLU A 145 -6.64 -4.92 11.49
N ASP A 146 -5.39 -5.24 11.82
CA ASP A 146 -4.78 -4.92 13.12
C ASP A 146 -4.61 -3.40 13.29
N ARG A 147 -4.12 -2.72 12.23
CA ARG A 147 -4.01 -1.26 12.21
C ARG A 147 -5.37 -0.58 12.34
N LEU A 148 -6.40 -1.12 11.70
CA LEU A 148 -7.75 -0.57 11.75
C LEU A 148 -8.36 -0.70 13.15
N ILE A 149 -8.16 -1.84 13.81
CA ILE A 149 -8.57 -2.09 15.21
C ILE A 149 -7.89 -1.08 16.15
N GLY A 150 -6.59 -0.82 15.96
CA GLY A 150 -5.86 0.17 16.76
C GLY A 150 -6.37 1.61 16.57
N LEU A 151 -6.74 1.99 15.34
CA LEU A 151 -7.23 3.33 15.04
C LEU A 151 -8.69 3.55 15.44
N LEU A 152 -9.51 2.49 15.52
CA LEU A 152 -10.95 2.58 15.71
C LEU A 152 -11.44 1.71 16.89
N PRO A 153 -11.03 2.02 18.14
CA PRO A 153 -11.39 1.22 19.30
C PRO A 153 -12.89 1.22 19.63
N SER A 154 -13.64 2.21 19.13
CA SER A 154 -15.08 2.37 19.35
C SER A 154 -15.95 1.75 18.24
N ILE A 155 -15.36 1.20 17.18
CA ILE A 155 -16.07 0.66 16.02
C ILE A 155 -15.87 -0.85 15.96
N GLU A 156 -16.94 -1.61 15.73
CA GLU A 156 -16.87 -3.06 15.63
C GLU A 156 -16.26 -3.48 14.27
N VAL A 157 -15.13 -4.18 14.29
CA VAL A 157 -14.44 -4.67 13.09
C VAL A 157 -14.74 -6.16 12.88
N HIS A 158 -15.45 -6.47 11.79
CA HIS A 158 -15.84 -7.83 11.39
C HIS A 158 -14.88 -8.36 10.33
N ILE A 159 -14.09 -9.37 10.69
CA ILE A 159 -13.10 -9.98 9.79
C ILE A 159 -13.72 -11.21 9.11
N VAL A 160 -13.92 -11.13 7.79
CA VAL A 160 -14.42 -12.27 7.01
C VAL A 160 -13.23 -13.15 6.59
N PRO A 161 -13.17 -14.41 7.05
CA PRO A 161 -12.05 -15.29 6.75
C PRO A 161 -12.08 -15.71 5.28
N ASP A 162 -10.93 -15.61 4.62
CA ASP A 162 -10.77 -16.07 3.26
C ASP A 162 -10.59 -17.60 3.22
N LEU A 163 -11.69 -18.35 3.42
CA LEU A 163 -11.75 -19.78 3.09
C LEU A 163 -11.24 -20.00 1.66
N PRO A 164 -10.27 -20.90 1.42
CA PRO A 164 -9.79 -21.20 0.08
C PRO A 164 -10.93 -21.82 -0.72
N THR A 165 -11.66 -21.00 -1.47
CA THR A 165 -12.58 -21.49 -2.48
C THR A 165 -11.77 -22.26 -3.51
N ARG A 166 -12.07 -23.55 -3.65
CA ARG A 166 -11.42 -24.50 -4.57
C ARG A 166 -11.50 -24.07 -6.04
N HIS A 167 -12.24 -23.00 -6.37
CA HIS A 167 -12.28 -22.34 -7.66
C HIS A 167 -12.12 -20.82 -7.46
N ALA A 168 -10.91 -20.31 -7.63
CA ALA A 168 -10.60 -18.95 -8.09
C ALA A 168 -9.09 -18.71 -8.03
N HIS A 169 -8.41 -18.92 -9.15
CA HIS A 169 -7.13 -18.29 -9.52
C HIS A 169 -6.14 -17.97 -8.39
N SER A 170 -5.74 -18.97 -7.60
CA SER A 170 -4.71 -18.85 -6.56
C SER A 170 -3.26 -18.83 -7.11
N VAL A 171 -3.07 -18.56 -8.40
CA VAL A 171 -1.74 -18.54 -9.01
C VAL A 171 -1.58 -17.24 -9.81
N ARG A 172 -1.33 -16.12 -9.13
CA ARG A 172 -0.67 -14.95 -9.78
C ARG A 172 -0.15 -13.86 -8.85
N SER A 173 -0.56 -13.82 -7.56
CA SER A 173 -0.01 -12.80 -6.64
C SER A 173 1.50 -12.97 -6.37
N ARG A 174 2.04 -14.18 -6.55
CA ARG A 174 3.48 -14.45 -6.45
C ARG A 174 4.32 -13.88 -7.61
N ARG A 175 3.68 -13.55 -8.75
CA ARG A 175 4.37 -13.00 -9.94
C ARG A 175 4.37 -11.47 -9.99
N ARG A 176 3.54 -10.81 -9.18
CA ARG A 176 3.28 -9.36 -9.31
C ARG A 176 4.16 -8.46 -8.45
N GLN A 177 4.68 -8.98 -7.34
CA GLN A 177 5.75 -8.28 -6.61
C GLN A 177 7.03 -8.16 -7.46
N TRP A 178 7.18 -9.03 -8.47
CA TRP A 178 8.24 -9.01 -9.46
C TRP A 178 7.91 -8.22 -10.74
N GLU A 179 6.68 -7.70 -10.92
CA GLU A 179 6.37 -6.81 -12.06
C GLU A 179 6.81 -5.35 -11.84
N ARG A 180 7.10 -4.95 -10.59
CA ARG A 180 7.92 -3.75 -10.31
C ARG A 180 9.41 -3.96 -10.68
N LEU A 181 9.81 -5.21 -10.99
CA LEU A 181 11.11 -5.60 -11.55
C LEU A 181 11.00 -5.92 -13.06
N ARG A 182 10.11 -5.27 -13.82
CA ARG A 182 10.28 -5.26 -15.28
C ARG A 182 11.51 -4.42 -15.61
N ILE A 183 12.66 -5.09 -15.54
CA ILE A 183 13.88 -4.67 -16.18
C ILE A 183 13.58 -4.68 -17.67
N THR A 184 13.03 -3.57 -18.19
CA THR A 184 12.82 -3.43 -19.63
C THR A 184 14.21 -3.49 -20.28
N PRO A 185 14.49 -4.41 -21.21
CA PRO A 185 15.81 -4.51 -21.83
C PRO A 185 16.20 -3.22 -22.57
N ALA A 186 15.21 -2.42 -22.98
CA ALA A 186 15.43 -1.09 -23.55
C ALA A 186 15.98 -0.09 -22.52
N ASP A 187 15.64 -0.23 -21.25
CA ASP A 187 16.03 0.69 -20.18
C ASP A 187 17.41 0.33 -19.59
N THR A 188 17.75 -0.97 -19.54
CA THR A 188 19.14 -1.41 -19.26
C THR A 188 20.09 -0.95 -20.35
N LEU A 189 19.70 -1.06 -21.62
CA LEU A 189 20.53 -0.62 -22.74
C LEU A 189 20.81 0.88 -22.69
N LYS A 190 19.79 1.69 -22.37
CA LYS A 190 19.96 3.15 -22.18
C LYS A 190 20.89 3.46 -21.02
N ALA A 191 20.69 2.83 -19.86
CA ALA A 191 21.53 3.06 -18.69
C ALA A 191 23.00 2.70 -18.96
N LEU A 192 23.24 1.56 -19.63
CA LEU A 192 24.58 1.12 -20.01
C LEU A 192 25.21 2.07 -21.03
N ALA A 193 24.47 2.53 -22.03
CA ALA A 193 24.95 3.49 -23.01
C ALA A 193 25.37 4.82 -22.36
N ILE A 194 24.57 5.33 -21.42
CA ILE A 194 24.90 6.57 -20.69
C ILE A 194 26.16 6.39 -19.84
N LEU A 195 26.30 5.27 -19.13
CA LEU A 195 27.51 4.98 -18.35
C LEU A 195 28.76 4.86 -19.24
N LEU A 196 28.62 4.24 -20.42
CA LEU A 196 29.71 4.11 -21.39
C LEU A 196 30.15 5.49 -21.88
N VAL A 197 29.21 6.35 -22.26
CA VAL A 197 29.49 7.73 -22.66
C VAL A 197 30.16 8.52 -21.54
N ALA A 198 29.66 8.40 -20.30
CA ALA A 198 30.25 9.07 -19.13
C ALA A 198 31.70 8.62 -18.88
N THR A 199 31.97 7.33 -19.06
CA THR A 199 33.32 6.76 -18.90
C THR A 199 34.26 7.24 -20.01
N LEU A 200 33.80 7.27 -21.27
CA LEU A 200 34.58 7.78 -22.40
C LEU A 200 34.92 9.27 -22.22
N LEU A 201 33.93 10.06 -21.78
CA LEU A 201 34.10 11.47 -21.48
C LEU A 201 35.11 11.66 -20.35
N SER A 202 35.02 10.87 -19.28
CA SER A 202 35.96 10.91 -18.15
C SER A 202 37.40 10.58 -18.56
N ILE A 203 37.60 9.59 -19.46
CA ILE A 203 38.92 9.29 -20.04
C ILE A 203 39.45 10.48 -20.85
N LEU A 204 38.59 11.14 -21.62
CA LEU A 204 38.96 12.31 -22.41
C LEU A 204 39.35 13.51 -21.52
N LEU A 205 38.58 13.79 -20.47
CA LEU A 205 38.91 14.84 -19.50
C LEU A 205 40.25 14.57 -18.80
N ARG A 206 40.51 13.31 -18.44
CA ARG A 206 41.78 12.90 -17.85
C ARG A 206 42.95 13.12 -18.82
N LYS A 207 42.78 12.81 -20.11
CA LYS A 207 43.80 13.09 -21.14
C LYS A 207 44.07 14.58 -21.36
N LEU A 208 43.08 15.43 -21.09
CA LEU A 208 43.18 16.89 -21.20
C LEU A 208 43.72 17.54 -19.90
N ASN A 209 44.15 16.77 -18.91
CA ASN A 209 44.61 17.24 -17.59
C ASN A 209 43.59 18.13 -16.84
N LEU A 210 42.29 17.97 -17.14
CA LEU A 210 41.22 18.71 -16.49
C LEU A 210 40.84 18.05 -15.15
N GLY A 211 41.74 18.10 -14.16
CA GLY A 211 41.57 17.79 -12.72
C GLY A 211 40.59 16.67 -12.31
N ASP A 212 41.02 15.73 -11.46
CA ASP A 212 40.24 14.55 -11.03
C ASP A 212 38.86 14.88 -10.41
N GLN A 213 38.67 16.10 -9.90
CA GLN A 213 37.38 16.59 -9.39
C GLN A 213 36.28 16.61 -10.46
N ASN A 214 36.62 16.90 -11.72
CA ASN A 214 35.65 16.97 -12.82
C ASN A 214 35.09 15.57 -13.16
N ILE A 215 35.88 14.53 -12.93
CA ILE A 215 35.49 13.13 -13.18
C ILE A 215 34.33 12.74 -12.25
N ILE A 216 34.42 13.11 -10.97
CA ILE A 216 33.36 12.88 -9.98
C ILE A 216 32.05 13.55 -10.44
N MET A 217 32.12 14.79 -10.92
CA MET A 217 30.95 15.53 -11.40
C MET A 217 30.30 14.86 -12.61
N VAL A 218 31.09 14.34 -13.55
CA VAL A 218 30.59 13.61 -14.72
C VAL A 218 29.82 12.35 -14.31
N TYR A 219 30.32 11.60 -13.33
CA TYR A 219 29.62 10.40 -12.85
C TYR A 219 28.34 10.73 -12.08
N ILE A 220 28.32 11.78 -11.25
CA ILE A 220 27.07 12.26 -10.61
C ILE A 220 26.05 12.69 -11.68
N LEU A 221 26.50 13.44 -12.68
CA LEU A 221 25.65 13.86 -13.80
C LEU A 221 25.09 12.66 -14.58
N SER A 222 25.90 11.63 -14.83
CA SER A 222 25.43 10.42 -15.51
C SER A 222 24.30 9.72 -14.75
N VAL A 223 24.38 9.64 -13.42
CA VAL A 223 23.33 9.03 -12.59
C VAL A 223 22.05 9.85 -12.68
N LEU A 224 22.14 11.17 -12.67
CA LEU A 224 21.00 12.06 -12.88
C LEU A 224 20.34 11.81 -14.25
N VAL A 225 21.14 11.73 -15.32
CA VAL A 225 20.64 11.48 -16.68
C VAL A 225 19.98 10.09 -16.78
N ILE A 226 20.58 9.05 -16.19
CA ILE A 226 19.98 7.71 -16.13
C ILE A 226 18.66 7.73 -15.36
N SER A 227 18.63 8.40 -14.21
CA SER A 227 17.42 8.56 -13.40
C SER A 227 16.31 9.31 -14.17
N ARG A 228 16.67 10.25 -15.04
CA ARG A 228 15.71 10.96 -15.89
C ARG A 228 15.21 10.09 -17.05
N ALA A 229 16.13 9.43 -17.75
CA ALA A 229 15.88 8.67 -18.98
C ALA A 229 15.16 7.33 -18.75
N THR A 230 15.39 6.69 -17.60
CA THR A 230 14.87 5.36 -17.30
C THR A 230 13.54 5.42 -16.51
N GLN A 231 12.70 4.38 -16.65
CA GLN A 231 11.49 4.20 -15.86
C GLN A 231 11.73 3.15 -14.76
N GLY A 232 11.88 3.59 -13.50
CA GLY A 232 11.93 2.69 -12.34
C GLY A 232 12.93 3.13 -11.28
N TYR A 233 12.53 3.01 -10.02
CA TYR A 233 13.34 3.39 -8.84
C TYR A 233 14.64 2.58 -8.75
N LEU A 234 14.59 1.30 -9.10
CA LEU A 234 15.73 0.39 -9.01
C LEU A 234 16.89 0.80 -9.92
N TYR A 235 16.62 1.38 -11.09
CA TYR A 235 17.67 1.77 -12.03
C TYR A 235 18.50 2.95 -11.55
N GLY A 236 17.88 3.94 -10.90
CA GLY A 236 18.59 5.06 -10.29
C GLY A 236 19.53 4.60 -9.18
N VAL A 237 19.05 3.71 -8.31
CA VAL A 237 19.82 3.14 -7.20
C VAL A 237 20.93 2.19 -7.68
N VAL A 238 20.64 1.30 -8.62
CA VAL A 238 21.64 0.38 -9.17
C VAL A 238 22.70 1.14 -9.96
N SER A 239 22.30 2.16 -10.74
CA SER A 239 23.26 2.99 -11.48
C SER A 239 24.12 3.85 -10.57
N SER A 240 23.61 4.36 -9.44
CA SER A 240 24.44 5.10 -8.49
C SER A 240 25.52 4.21 -7.86
N VAL A 241 25.16 2.99 -7.47
CA VAL A 241 26.13 2.03 -6.92
C VAL A 241 27.15 1.64 -8.00
N LEU A 242 26.69 1.31 -9.21
CA LEU A 242 27.56 0.91 -10.31
C LEU A 242 28.49 2.06 -10.76
N SER A 243 27.99 3.28 -10.77
CA SER A 243 28.75 4.51 -11.07
C SER A 243 29.90 4.71 -10.08
N VAL A 244 29.64 4.58 -8.78
CA VAL A 244 30.67 4.68 -7.74
C VAL A 244 31.72 3.57 -7.86
N LEU A 245 31.28 2.34 -8.13
CA LEU A 245 32.19 1.20 -8.35
C LEU A 245 33.06 1.39 -9.60
N LEU A 246 32.48 1.85 -10.70
CA LEU A 246 33.23 2.14 -11.94
C LEU A 246 34.23 3.28 -11.73
N PHE A 247 33.83 4.34 -11.04
CA PHE A 247 34.71 5.45 -10.70
C PHE A 247 35.89 4.97 -9.84
N ASN A 248 35.62 4.20 -8.78
CA ASN A 248 36.65 3.63 -7.91
C ASN A 248 37.63 2.75 -8.70
N PHE A 249 37.12 1.88 -9.57
CA PHE A 249 37.95 0.93 -10.30
C PHE A 249 38.81 1.59 -11.40
N LEU A 250 38.29 2.63 -12.09
CA LEU A 250 38.92 3.20 -13.28
C LEU A 250 39.73 4.47 -13.05
N PHE A 251 39.46 5.23 -11.97
CA PHE A 251 39.99 6.59 -11.82
C PHE A 251 40.63 6.86 -10.46
N VAL A 252 40.59 5.94 -9.51
CA VAL A 252 41.25 6.09 -8.21
C VAL A 252 42.51 5.24 -8.19
N GLU A 253 43.64 5.86 -7.82
CA GLU A 253 44.91 5.15 -7.71
C GLU A 253 44.96 4.29 -6.43
N PRO A 254 45.41 3.03 -6.48
CA PRO A 254 45.90 2.29 -7.65
C PRO A 254 44.78 1.82 -8.59
N LEU A 255 44.93 2.13 -9.89
CA LEU A 255 43.93 1.80 -10.92
C LEU A 255 43.72 0.29 -11.02
N TYR A 256 42.49 -0.11 -11.37
CA TYR A 256 42.08 -1.51 -11.57
C TYR A 256 42.13 -2.39 -10.31
N THR A 257 42.15 -1.79 -9.12
CA THR A 257 42.15 -2.51 -7.84
C THR A 257 41.04 -1.99 -6.92
N PHE A 258 40.27 -2.89 -6.30
CA PHE A 258 39.23 -2.55 -5.32
C PHE A 258 39.79 -2.32 -3.91
N THR A 259 40.83 -1.51 -3.77
CA THR A 259 41.41 -1.19 -2.44
C THR A 259 40.66 -0.02 -1.82
N ALA A 260 39.37 -0.20 -1.55
CA ALA A 260 38.44 0.83 -1.05
C ALA A 260 38.70 1.28 0.43
N LEU A 261 39.83 0.88 1.02
CA LEU A 261 40.13 0.97 2.46
C LEU A 261 41.24 1.97 2.82
N GLN A 262 41.71 2.81 1.88
CA GLN A 262 42.55 3.95 2.26
C GLN A 262 41.70 5.09 2.83
N PRO A 263 42.00 5.60 4.05
CA PRO A 263 41.15 6.55 4.77
C PRO A 263 40.75 7.82 4.00
N GLY A 264 41.60 8.27 3.06
CA GLY A 264 41.35 9.49 2.29
C GLY A 264 40.28 9.37 1.20
N TYR A 265 40.11 8.18 0.61
CA TYR A 265 39.19 7.98 -0.52
C TYR A 265 37.82 7.45 -0.10
N THR A 266 37.75 6.70 1.01
CA THR A 266 36.49 6.14 1.53
C THR A 266 35.44 7.21 1.80
N VAL A 267 35.85 8.36 2.35
CA VAL A 267 34.94 9.49 2.63
C VAL A 267 34.35 10.05 1.33
N THR A 268 35.17 10.28 0.31
CA THR A 268 34.72 10.77 -1.01
C THR A 268 33.73 9.81 -1.66
N PHE A 269 33.95 8.49 -1.54
CA PHE A 269 33.01 7.49 -2.07
C PHE A 269 31.66 7.52 -1.36
N LEU A 270 31.65 7.63 -0.03
CA LEU A 270 30.42 7.74 0.73
C LEU A 270 29.66 9.01 0.34
N ILE A 271 30.34 10.16 0.28
CA ILE A 271 29.73 11.43 -0.13
C ILE A 271 29.16 11.31 -1.55
N MET A 272 29.93 10.79 -2.50
CA MET A 272 29.47 10.60 -3.88
C MET A 272 28.26 9.67 -3.96
N LEU A 273 28.26 8.56 -3.21
CA LEU A 273 27.13 7.64 -3.14
C LEU A 273 25.89 8.32 -2.58
N PHE A 274 26.02 9.06 -1.47
CA PHE A 274 24.91 9.81 -0.88
C PHE A 274 24.37 10.86 -1.84
N VAL A 275 25.23 11.66 -2.47
CA VAL A 275 24.82 12.68 -3.44
C VAL A 275 24.09 12.05 -4.62
N ALA A 276 24.62 10.96 -5.18
CA ALA A 276 24.01 10.25 -6.29
C ALA A 276 22.63 9.65 -5.91
N LEU A 277 22.51 9.07 -4.72
CA LEU A 277 21.26 8.51 -4.20
C LEU A 277 20.21 9.60 -3.96
N ILE A 278 20.59 10.71 -3.31
CA ILE A 278 19.70 11.85 -3.05
C ILE A 278 19.23 12.44 -4.39
N THR A 279 20.15 12.65 -5.32
CA THR A 279 19.83 13.21 -6.64
C THR A 279 18.88 12.31 -7.42
N SER A 280 19.11 11.00 -7.41
CA SER A 280 18.20 10.05 -8.05
C SER A 280 16.82 10.04 -7.37
N ALA A 281 16.78 10.00 -6.03
CA ALA A 281 15.54 10.02 -5.27
C ALA A 281 14.71 11.29 -5.54
N LEU A 282 15.36 12.46 -5.56
CA LEU A 282 14.73 13.74 -5.85
C LEU A 282 14.20 13.79 -7.28
N THR A 283 15.01 13.36 -8.26
CA THR A 283 14.61 13.33 -9.67
C THR A 283 13.38 12.44 -9.87
N ILE A 284 13.31 11.31 -9.17
CA ILE A 284 12.17 10.40 -9.23
C ILE A 284 10.92 11.06 -8.62
N ARG A 285 11.03 11.71 -7.44
CA ARG A 285 9.91 12.42 -6.81
C ARG A 285 9.32 13.50 -7.72
N ILE A 286 10.19 14.33 -8.30
CA ILE A 286 9.77 15.39 -9.24
C ILE A 286 9.07 14.78 -10.46
N LYS A 287 9.61 13.69 -11.02
CA LYS A 287 9.00 12.99 -12.18
C LYS A 287 7.64 12.41 -11.85
N THR A 288 7.45 11.87 -10.64
CA THR A 288 6.14 11.38 -10.19
C THR A 288 5.15 12.52 -10.04
N GLU A 289 5.54 13.64 -9.42
CA GLU A 289 4.66 14.81 -9.26
C GLU A 289 4.26 15.44 -10.60
N ALA A 290 5.23 15.61 -11.52
CA ALA A 290 4.97 16.18 -12.85
C ALA A 290 4.02 15.30 -13.69
N ARG A 291 4.15 13.98 -13.60
CA ARG A 291 3.23 13.05 -14.29
C ARG A 291 1.81 13.14 -13.74
N LEU A 292 1.68 13.26 -12.42
CA LEU A 292 0.37 13.41 -11.77
C LEU A 292 -0.29 14.73 -12.18
N ALA A 293 0.46 15.82 -12.32
CA ALA A 293 -0.07 17.12 -12.77
C ALA A 293 -0.62 17.06 -14.21
N VAL A 294 0.14 16.51 -15.16
CA VAL A 294 -0.29 16.39 -16.57
C VAL A 294 -1.52 15.49 -16.74
N GLN A 295 -1.67 14.47 -15.89
CA GLN A 295 -2.85 13.59 -15.95
C GLN A 295 -4.10 14.22 -15.33
N LYS A 296 -3.96 15.12 -14.36
CA LYS A 296 -5.06 15.93 -13.83
C LYS A 296 -5.60 16.90 -14.90
N GLU A 297 -4.72 17.53 -15.67
CA GLU A 297 -5.13 18.36 -16.82
C GLU A 297 -5.92 17.52 -17.85
N ARG A 298 -5.43 16.34 -18.24
CA ARG A 298 -6.14 15.49 -19.22
C ARG A 298 -7.49 14.94 -18.77
N ARG A 299 -7.78 14.86 -17.47
CA ARG A 299 -9.10 14.44 -16.95
C ARG A 299 -10.09 15.60 -16.77
N THR A 300 -9.61 16.84 -16.75
CA THR A 300 -10.49 18.02 -16.67
C THR A 300 -10.90 18.53 -18.05
N GLU A 301 -10.29 18.00 -19.11
CA GLU A 301 -10.56 18.34 -20.51
C GLU A 301 -11.54 17.37 -21.22
N VAL A 302 -12.14 16.41 -20.49
CA VAL A 302 -13.16 15.45 -21.00
C VAL A 302 -14.46 15.61 -20.24
#